data_AF-A0A5N9GG68-F1
#
_entry.id   AF-A0A5N9GG68-F1
#
_cell.length_a   1.000
_cell.length_b   1.000
_cell.length_c   1.000
_cell.angle_alpha   90.00
_cell.angle_beta   90.00
_cell.angle_gamma   90.00
#
_symmetry.space_group_name_H-M   'P 1'
#
loop_
_entity.id
_entity.type
_entity.pdbx_description
1 polymer ?
#
loop_
_entity_poly.entity_id
_entity_poly.type
_entity_poly.pdbx_seq_one_letter_code
_entity_poly.pdbx_strand_id
1 'polypeptide(L)' 'MADVVNLITLTEGAKIATTAGATVEVVDNPKDGVWVFGKYLVCPEDPSLVGSEDMFFAQDIVEVLD' A
#
# COMPACT_ATOMS: atom_id res chain seq x y z
N MET A 1 0.36 10.72 16.75
CA MET A 1 1.46 9.77 16.54
C MET A 1 1.00 8.94 15.37
N ALA A 2 1.63 9.07 14.20
CA ALA A 2 1.30 8.21 13.08
C ALA A 2 2.01 6.88 13.37
N ASP A 3 1.23 5.83 13.63
CA ASP A 3 1.74 4.48 13.77
C ASP A 3 2.40 4.08 12.45
N VAL A 4 3.72 3.86 12.48
CA VAL A 4 4.46 3.44 11.30
C VAL A 4 4.03 2.02 10.98
N VAL A 5 3.45 1.82 9.79
CA VAL A 5 3.09 0.50 9.32
C VAL A 5 4.35 -0.35 9.15
N ASN A 6 4.39 -1.50 9.83
CA ASN A 6 5.50 -2.42 9.71
C ASN A 6 5.35 -3.26 8.44
N LEU A 7 5.99 -2.81 7.36
CA LEU A 7 5.98 -3.54 6.08
C LEU A 7 6.69 -4.89 6.16
N ILE A 8 7.59 -5.13 7.13
CA ILE A 8 8.33 -6.41 7.23
C ILE A 8 7.36 -7.58 7.51
N THR A 9 6.32 -7.32 8.29
CA THR A 9 5.31 -8.31 8.67
C THR A 9 4.11 -8.35 7.71
N LEU A 10 4.09 -7.48 6.70
CA LEU A 10 2.96 -7.36 5.78
C LEU A 10 2.95 -8.54 4.81
N THR A 11 1.78 -9.15 4.63
CA THR A 11 1.59 -10.27 3.71
C THR A 11 1.01 -9.81 2.39
N GLU A 12 1.33 -10.54 1.33
CA GLU A 12 0.65 -10.41 0.04
C GLU A 12 -0.87 -10.63 0.23
N GLY A 13 -1.68 -9.86 -0.48
CA GLY A 13 -3.12 -9.76 -0.32
C GLY A 13 -3.58 -8.81 0.81
N ALA A 14 -2.68 -8.28 1.63
CA ALA A 14 -3.04 -7.26 2.61
C ALA A 14 -3.46 -5.97 1.90
N LYS A 15 -4.46 -5.27 2.44
CA LYS A 15 -4.87 -3.97 1.92
C LYS A 15 -4.18 -2.89 2.74
N ILE A 16 -3.69 -1.87 2.07
CA ILE A 16 -3.05 -0.72 2.70
C ILE A 16 -3.73 0.55 2.21
N ALA A 17 -3.84 1.53 3.11
CA ALA A 17 -4.24 2.87 2.75
C ALA A 17 -2.99 3.74 2.59
N THR A 18 -3.00 4.60 1.58
CA THR A 18 -1.94 5.57 1.33
C THR A 18 -2.28 6.96 1.87
N THR A 19 -1.28 7.82 2.02
CA THR A 19 -1.44 9.23 2.41
C THR A 19 -2.35 10.01 1.45
N ALA A 20 -2.43 9.58 0.18
CA ALA A 20 -3.34 10.13 -0.83
C ALA A 20 -4.80 9.64 -0.69
N GLY A 21 -5.09 8.78 0.30
CA GLY A 21 -6.41 8.16 0.48
C GLY A 21 -6.71 7.06 -0.55
N ALA A 22 -5.69 6.56 -1.24
CA ALA A 22 -5.84 5.41 -2.12
C ALA A 22 -5.79 4.11 -1.30
N THR A 23 -6.56 3.12 -1.73
CA THR A 23 -6.51 1.75 -1.21
C THR A 23 -5.77 0.88 -2.21
N VAL A 24 -4.80 0.14 -1.72
CA VAL A 24 -3.92 -0.69 -2.53
C VAL A 24 -3.85 -2.08 -1.91
N GLU A 25 -3.90 -3.12 -2.73
CA GLU A 25 -3.68 -4.50 -2.32
C GLU A 25 -2.23 -4.89 -2.57
N VAL A 26 -1.52 -5.35 -1.55
CA VAL A 26 -0.12 -5.79 -1.69
C VAL A 26 -0.07 -7.02 -2.59
N VAL A 27 0.63 -6.92 -3.70
CA VAL A 27 0.84 -8.05 -4.63
C VAL A 27 2.13 -8.78 -4.30
N ASP A 28 3.19 -8.04 -3.95
CA ASP A 28 4.49 -8.60 -3.60
C ASP A 28 5.16 -7.73 -2.53
N ASN A 29 5.86 -8.38 -1.60
CA ASN A 29 6.56 -7.69 -0.53
C ASN A 29 7.98 -8.27 -0.34
N PRO A 30 9.05 -7.51 -0.62
CA PRO A 30 10.42 -7.94 -0.39
C PRO A 30 10.78 -8.09 1.11
N LYS A 31 9.93 -7.58 2.01
CA LYS A 31 10.10 -7.57 3.47
C LYS A 31 11.33 -6.81 3.94
N ASP A 32 11.80 -5.87 3.13
CA ASP A 32 12.91 -4.97 3.45
C ASP A 32 12.48 -3.84 4.40
N GLY A 33 11.17 -3.61 4.53
CA GLY A 33 10.63 -2.53 5.37
C GLY A 33 10.59 -1.16 4.69
N VAL A 34 11.05 -1.06 3.44
CA VAL A 34 11.17 0.20 2.70
C VAL A 34 10.04 0.40 1.69
N TRP A 35 9.66 -0.65 0.95
CA TRP A 35 8.67 -0.57 -0.12
C TRP A 35 7.98 -1.92 -0.35
N VAL A 36 6.82 -1.87 -0.99
CA VAL A 36 6.03 -3.03 -1.43
C VAL A 36 5.46 -2.78 -2.83
N PHE A 37 5.21 -3.85 -3.58
CA PHE A 37 4.40 -3.76 -4.80
C PHE A 37 2.94 -3.95 -4.44
N GLY A 38 2.10 -3.06 -4.93
CA GLY A 38 0.68 -3.13 -4.68
C GLY A 38 -0.14 -2.76 -5.91
N LYS A 39 -1.35 -3.27 -5.97
CA LYS A 39 -2.33 -3.00 -7.00
C LYS A 39 -3.35 -2.01 -6.48
N TYR A 40 -3.57 -0.91 -7.20
CA TYR A 40 -4.60 0.05 -6.83
C TYR A 40 -5.98 -0.59 -6.88
N LEU A 41 -6.68 -0.59 -5.74
CA LEU A 41 -8.09 -0.99 -5.65
C LEU A 41 -9.00 0.23 -5.71
N VAL A 42 -8.59 1.32 -5.06
CA VAL A 42 -9.33 2.59 -5.04
C VAL A 42 -8.31 3.71 -5.11
N CYS A 43 -8.49 4.63 -6.04
CA CYS A 43 -7.70 5.86 -6.11
C CYS A 43 -8.66 7.01 -6.42
N PRO A 44 -9.07 7.81 -5.42
CA PRO A 44 -10.04 8.88 -5.64
C PRO A 44 -9.45 10.05 -6.43
N GLU A 45 -8.13 10.28 -6.32
CA GLU A 45 -7.43 11.31 -7.07
C GLU A 45 -7.29 10.96 -8.55
N ASP A 46 -6.99 9.68 -8.85
CA ASP A 46 -6.90 9.18 -10.21
C ASP A 46 -7.52 7.76 -10.34
N PRO A 47 -8.82 7.68 -10.66
CA PRO A 47 -9.52 6.40 -10.81
C PRO A 47 -8.99 5.52 -11.95
N SER A 48 -8.22 6.07 -12.89
CA SER A 48 -7.66 5.30 -14.01
C SER A 48 -6.55 4.35 -13.57
N LEU A 49 -5.92 4.64 -12.43
CA LEU A 49 -4.89 3.79 -11.84
C LEU A 49 -5.47 2.50 -11.25
N VAL A 50 -6.77 2.45 -10.94
CA VAL A 50 -7.41 1.25 -10.38
C VAL A 50 -7.20 0.05 -11.30
N GLY A 51 -6.60 -1.00 -10.77
CA GLY A 51 -6.22 -2.20 -11.51
C GLY A 51 -4.76 -2.22 -11.98
N SER A 52 -4.02 -1.12 -11.86
CA SER A 52 -2.58 -1.05 -12.15
C SER A 52 -1.75 -1.39 -10.92
N GLU A 53 -0.58 -1.96 -11.14
CA GLU A 53 0.40 -2.30 -10.11
C GLU A 53 1.49 -1.24 -10.06
N ASP A 54 1.82 -0.79 -8.86
CA ASP A 54 2.83 0.25 -8.62
C ASP A 54 3.63 -0.04 -7.34
N MET A 55 4.71 0.71 -7.15
CA MET A 55 5.60 0.57 -6.00
C MET A 55 5.23 1.61 -4.94
N PHE A 56 4.90 1.13 -3.73
CA PHE A 56 4.51 1.98 -2.60
C PHE A 56 5.58 1.96 -1.52
N PHE A 57 6.02 3.14 -1.10
CA PHE A 57 7.01 3.28 -0.04
C PHE A 57 6.34 3.29 1.34
N ALA A 58 7.07 2.85 2.36
CA ALA A 58 6.63 2.88 3.75
C ALA A 58 6.12 4.25 4.22
N GLN A 59 6.72 5.33 3.71
CA GLN A 59 6.33 6.70 4.05
C GLN A 59 4.98 7.13 3.47
N ASP A 60 4.55 6.48 2.37
CA ASP A 60 3.28 6.77 1.71
C ASP A 60 2.13 5.95 2.30
N ILE A 61 2.44 4.99 3.17
CA ILE A 61 1.47 4.07 3.76
C ILE A 61 1.07 4.59 5.14
N VAL A 62 -0.23 4.84 5.31
CA VAL A 62 -0.77 5.37 6.57
C VAL A 62 -1.26 4.27 7.50
N GLU A 63 -1.89 3.23 6.96
CA GLU A 63 -2.43 2.11 7.75
C GLU A 63 -2.61 0.85 6.88
N VAL A 64 -2.70 -0.30 7.55
CA VAL A 64 -3.11 -1.57 6.95
C VAL A 64 -4.60 -1.74 7.22
N LEU A 65 -5.36 -1.98 6.17
CA LEU A 65 -6.79 -2.28 6.22
C LEU A 65 -6.97 -3.81 6.32
N ASP A 66 -7.67 -4.25 7.37
CA ASP A 66 -8.01 -5.66 7.63
C ASP A 66 -9.21 -6.14 6.78
#